data_AF-A0AAV8V7L7-F1
#
_entry.id   AF-A0AAV8V7L7-F1
#
_cell.length_a   1.000
_cell.length_b   1.000
_cell.length_c   1.000
_cell.angle_alpha   90.00
_cell.angle_beta   90.00
_cell.angle_gamma   90.00
#
_symmetry.space_group_name_H-M   'P 1'
#
loop_
_entity.id
_entity.type
_entity.pdbx_description
1 polymer ?
#
loop_
_entity_poly.entity_id
_entity_poly.type
_entity_poly.pdbx_seq_one_letter_code
_entity_poly.pdbx_strand_id
1 'polypeptide(L)'
;MSLSLPVEKITKTIRLLLRIKNKSHCRIRDFAQLIGTLISICPAVPYGYLHTKKFERYKYLHLTRHGGNYDKVMPVPASLDQHITWWLNTLNGHPKLFFKQTDFVIEIFTDASPTGWGAFANGEKTHGFWPKSKSKEHINVLELWAAFYGLKSFANEMCNCRILLRLDNTTAISNLNRMGGGTTPVAPNPYPGCREALRRAFQLRGVPDAAIPTLRASLSKNTQKQYNSTFVKWWKWCNDRKTSQLQPSIKNLMEFLQTEFENGASYATVNTHRSALALLFSLSEEDKLLIQRFLKGVYKTKPVFPKYKYTWDPTVVLTYLENQHTKSLSLADLTLKAASLLALTSAHRIQTLTKININDIKVYENDRMDIDSSY
;
A
#
# COMPACT_ATOMS: atom_id res chain seq x y z
N MET A 1 -15.00 22.50 -11.14
CA MET A 1 -13.66 23.10 -10.92
C MET A 1 -12.67 22.41 -11.87
N SER A 2 -11.63 23.09 -12.36
CA SER A 2 -10.61 22.48 -13.23
C SER A 2 -9.21 22.92 -12.78
N LEU A 3 -8.23 22.05 -12.96
CA LEU A 3 -6.83 22.32 -12.65
C LEU A 3 -6.07 22.51 -13.98
N SER A 4 -5.40 23.64 -14.12
CA SER A 4 -4.57 23.97 -15.29
C SER A 4 -3.12 24.23 -14.88
N LEU A 5 -2.21 24.05 -15.84
CA LEU A 5 -0.80 24.34 -15.63
C LEU A 5 -0.49 25.82 -15.92
N PRO A 6 0.38 26.48 -15.14
CA PRO A 6 0.94 27.78 -15.49
C PRO A 6 1.68 27.73 -16.83
N VAL A 7 1.47 28.72 -17.70
CA VAL A 7 2.07 28.80 -19.04
C VAL A 7 3.60 28.70 -18.98
N GLU A 8 4.23 29.32 -17.98
CA GLU A 8 5.68 29.26 -17.78
C GLU A 8 6.19 27.81 -17.57
N LYS A 9 5.45 27.00 -16.79
CA LYS A 9 5.79 25.59 -16.56
C LYS A 9 5.63 24.76 -17.84
N ILE A 10 4.61 25.05 -18.65
CA ILE A 10 4.40 24.42 -19.96
C ILE A 10 5.58 24.73 -20.87
N THR A 11 5.90 26.01 -21.08
CA THR A 11 6.98 26.46 -21.96
C THR A 11 8.36 25.95 -21.51
N LYS A 12 8.62 25.88 -20.20
CA LYS A 12 9.85 25.28 -19.65
C LYS A 12 9.93 23.78 -19.98
N THR A 13 8.83 23.05 -19.81
CA THR A 13 8.79 21.60 -20.04
C THR A 13 8.96 21.26 -21.52
N ILE A 14 8.29 22.00 -22.40
CA ILE A 14 8.43 21.87 -23.86
C ILE A 14 9.90 22.08 -24.28
N ARG A 15 10.55 23.14 -23.78
CA ARG A 15 11.98 23.39 -24.06
C ARG A 15 12.88 22.23 -23.64
N LEU A 16 12.64 21.63 -22.47
CA LEU A 16 13.42 20.48 -22.00
C LEU A 16 13.18 19.23 -22.85
N LEU A 17 11.92 18.97 -23.25
CA LEU A 17 11.57 17.85 -24.12
C LEU A 17 12.26 17.97 -25.49
N LEU A 18 12.19 19.14 -26.12
CA LEU A 18 12.86 19.40 -27.41
C LEU A 18 14.39 19.27 -27.31
N ARG A 19 14.98 19.76 -26.21
CA ARG A 19 16.41 19.63 -25.95
C ARG A 19 16.87 18.16 -25.85
N ILE A 20 16.05 17.29 -25.26
CA ILE A 20 16.35 15.86 -25.17
C ILE A 20 16.05 15.14 -26.50
N LYS A 21 14.97 15.50 -27.19
CA LYS A 21 14.58 14.92 -28.48
C LYS A 21 15.67 15.06 -29.54
N ASN A 22 16.35 16.21 -29.56
CA ASN A 22 17.36 16.52 -30.57
C ASN A 22 18.75 15.97 -30.24
N LYS A 23 18.92 15.20 -29.15
CA LYS A 23 20.21 14.65 -28.73
C LYS A 23 20.23 13.15 -28.92
N SER A 24 21.33 12.63 -29.48
CA SER A 24 21.61 11.19 -29.46
C SER A 24 22.02 10.71 -28.06
N HIS A 25 22.67 11.57 -27.26
CA HIS A 25 23.19 11.25 -25.94
C HIS A 25 23.01 12.43 -24.97
N CYS A 26 22.77 12.13 -23.69
CA CYS A 26 22.67 13.13 -22.63
C CYS A 26 23.22 12.60 -21.31
N ARG A 27 23.56 13.49 -20.36
CA ARG A 27 23.92 13.06 -19.01
C ARG A 27 22.69 12.54 -18.28
N ILE A 28 22.87 11.52 -17.44
CA ILE A 28 21.79 10.97 -16.62
C ILE A 28 21.17 12.05 -15.73
N ARG A 29 21.97 13.00 -15.23
CA ARG A 29 21.51 14.19 -14.49
C ARG A 29 20.53 15.06 -15.30
N ASP A 30 20.87 15.38 -16.55
CA ASP A 30 20.04 16.20 -17.43
C ASP A 30 18.70 15.50 -17.74
N PHE A 31 18.76 14.18 -17.96
CA PHE A 31 17.58 13.36 -18.19
C PHE A 31 16.71 13.22 -16.92
N ALA A 32 17.33 13.12 -15.75
CA ALA A 32 16.64 13.12 -14.46
C ALA A 32 15.92 14.45 -14.17
N GLN A 33 16.51 15.58 -14.59
CA GLN A 33 15.86 16.90 -14.47
C GLN A 33 14.59 16.99 -15.33
N LEU A 34 14.62 16.46 -16.56
CA LEU A 34 13.42 16.34 -17.40
C LEU A 34 12.35 15.51 -16.67
N ILE A 35 12.71 14.31 -16.20
CA ILE A 35 11.80 13.42 -15.47
C ILE A 35 11.18 14.12 -14.26
N GLY A 36 11.99 14.77 -13.42
CA GLY A 36 11.48 15.51 -12.25
C GLY A 36 10.51 16.62 -12.64
N THR A 37 10.76 17.30 -13.76
CA THR A 37 9.85 18.31 -14.31
C THR A 37 8.53 17.67 -14.77
N LEU A 38 8.59 16.57 -15.52
CA LEU A 38 7.39 15.83 -15.97
C LEU A 38 6.55 15.32 -14.79
N ILE A 39 7.18 14.71 -13.78
CA ILE A 39 6.50 14.23 -12.57
C ILE A 39 5.79 15.38 -11.85
N SER A 40 6.43 16.55 -11.75
CA SER A 40 5.86 17.70 -11.05
C SER A 40 4.55 18.21 -11.68
N ILE A 41 4.36 17.99 -12.98
CA ILE A 41 3.17 18.43 -13.72
C ILE A 41 2.14 17.31 -13.93
N CYS A 42 2.51 16.04 -13.71
CA CYS A 42 1.59 14.90 -13.82
C CYS A 42 0.27 15.04 -13.04
N PRO A 43 0.22 15.67 -11.84
CA PRO A 43 -1.06 15.89 -11.14
C PRO A 43 -2.09 16.71 -11.93
N ALA A 44 -1.65 17.54 -12.89
CA ALA A 44 -2.53 18.38 -13.72
C ALA A 44 -2.66 17.87 -15.17
N VAL A 45 -1.95 16.78 -15.53
CA VAL A 45 -1.93 16.24 -16.89
C VAL A 45 -2.46 14.80 -16.88
N PRO A 46 -3.70 14.57 -17.38
CA PRO A 46 -4.24 13.23 -17.55
C PRO A 46 -3.26 12.31 -18.29
N TYR A 47 -3.06 11.09 -17.79
CA TYR A 47 -2.13 10.10 -18.32
C TYR A 47 -0.63 10.47 -18.28
N GLY A 48 -0.25 11.61 -17.70
CA GLY A 48 1.15 12.04 -17.62
C GLY A 48 2.06 11.01 -16.95
N TYR A 49 1.60 10.36 -15.88
CA TYR A 49 2.36 9.31 -15.20
C TYR A 49 2.66 8.12 -16.12
N LEU A 50 1.70 7.70 -16.96
CA LEU A 50 1.88 6.59 -17.90
C LEU A 50 3.02 6.88 -18.89
N HIS A 51 3.02 8.08 -19.47
CA HIS A 51 4.03 8.48 -20.45
C HIS A 51 5.38 8.79 -19.82
N THR A 52 5.44 9.07 -18.51
CA THR A 52 6.71 9.35 -17.79
C THR A 52 7.44 8.09 -17.34
N LYS A 53 6.71 6.98 -17.08
CA LYS A 53 7.31 5.74 -16.56
C LYS A 53 8.40 5.14 -17.43
N LYS A 54 8.27 5.21 -18.76
CA LYS A 54 9.33 4.71 -19.67
C LYS A 54 10.62 5.50 -19.51
N PHE A 55 10.54 6.83 -19.30
CA PHE A 55 11.72 7.65 -19.01
C PHE A 55 12.36 7.22 -17.69
N GLU A 56 11.57 7.07 -16.63
CA GLU A 56 12.07 6.65 -15.31
C GLU A 56 12.80 5.30 -15.36
N ARG A 57 12.18 4.29 -16.00
CA ARG A 57 12.79 2.96 -16.18
C ARG A 57 14.11 3.06 -16.93
N TYR A 58 14.14 3.83 -18.00
CA TYR A 58 15.31 3.92 -18.85
C TYR A 58 16.48 4.65 -18.15
N LYS A 59 16.20 5.77 -17.47
CA LYS A 59 17.16 6.44 -16.57
C LYS A 59 17.73 5.47 -15.55
N TYR A 60 16.85 4.72 -14.88
CA TYR A 60 17.22 3.79 -13.83
C TYR A 60 18.21 2.73 -14.33
N LEU A 61 17.90 2.06 -15.44
CA LEU A 61 18.76 1.00 -15.99
C LEU A 61 20.18 1.50 -16.28
N HIS A 62 20.32 2.72 -16.83
CA HIS A 62 21.62 3.33 -17.10
C HIS A 62 22.32 3.80 -15.83
N LEU A 63 21.59 4.39 -14.89
CA LEU A 63 22.15 4.80 -13.60
C LEU A 63 22.72 3.60 -12.82
N THR A 64 22.03 2.46 -12.82
CA THR A 64 22.50 1.22 -12.18
C THR A 64 23.74 0.66 -12.87
N ARG A 65 23.78 0.64 -14.21
CA ARG A 65 24.97 0.23 -14.98
C ARG A 65 26.20 1.08 -14.67
N HIS A 66 26.00 2.35 -14.34
CA HIS A 66 27.05 3.30 -14.00
C HIS A 66 27.25 3.49 -12.49
N GLY A 67 26.81 2.53 -11.66
CA GLY A 67 27.08 2.53 -10.22
C GLY A 67 26.48 3.71 -9.46
N GLY A 68 25.37 4.28 -9.94
CA GLY A 68 24.74 5.45 -9.32
C GLY A 68 25.33 6.80 -9.73
N ASN A 69 26.26 6.84 -10.67
CA ASN A 69 26.88 8.10 -11.11
C ASN A 69 26.00 8.86 -12.12
N TYR A 70 25.42 9.98 -11.68
CA TYR A 70 24.54 10.84 -12.48
C TYR A 70 25.26 11.66 -13.56
N ASP A 71 26.59 11.80 -13.47
CA ASP A 71 27.38 12.57 -14.44
C ASP A 71 27.80 11.76 -15.66
N LYS A 72 27.50 10.45 -15.65
CA LYS A 72 27.70 9.58 -16.82
C LYS A 72 26.65 9.86 -17.90
N VAL A 73 27.03 9.53 -19.13
CA VAL A 73 26.25 9.76 -20.34
C VAL A 73 25.43 8.51 -20.67
N MET A 74 24.20 8.71 -21.14
CA MET A 74 23.29 7.68 -21.61
C MET A 74 22.77 8.03 -23.01
N PRO A 75 22.56 7.04 -23.89
CA PRO A 75 21.93 7.27 -25.18
C PRO A 75 20.45 7.61 -25.00
N VAL A 76 19.91 8.54 -25.77
CA VAL A 76 18.46 8.82 -25.82
C VAL A 76 17.82 7.81 -26.78
N PRO A 77 16.95 6.91 -26.30
CA PRO A 77 16.43 5.82 -27.11
C PRO A 77 15.26 6.31 -27.97
N ALA A 78 15.28 5.95 -29.26
CA ALA A 78 14.19 6.24 -30.20
C ALA A 78 12.81 5.72 -29.71
N SER A 79 12.81 4.66 -28.88
CA SER A 79 11.57 4.14 -28.26
C SER A 79 10.82 5.15 -27.37
N LEU A 80 11.46 6.26 -26.98
CA LEU A 80 10.81 7.33 -26.23
C LEU A 80 10.15 8.38 -27.12
N ASP A 81 10.38 8.40 -28.43
CA ASP A 81 9.86 9.44 -29.33
C ASP A 81 8.35 9.51 -29.34
N GLN A 82 7.67 8.36 -29.25
CA GLN A 82 6.21 8.30 -29.11
C GLN A 82 5.74 9.02 -27.84
N HIS A 83 6.47 8.86 -26.73
CA HIS A 83 6.11 9.50 -25.46
C HIS A 83 6.50 10.98 -25.42
N ILE A 84 7.63 11.35 -26.01
CA ILE A 84 8.05 12.75 -26.16
C ILE A 84 7.03 13.49 -27.03
N THR A 85 6.64 12.92 -28.17
CA THR A 85 5.66 13.51 -29.08
C THR A 85 4.29 13.64 -28.42
N TRP A 86 3.85 12.62 -27.67
CA TRP A 86 2.63 12.71 -26.85
C TRP A 86 2.69 13.88 -25.87
N TRP A 87 3.79 14.00 -25.10
CA TRP A 87 3.97 15.09 -24.16
C TRP A 87 3.94 16.47 -24.83
N LEU A 88 4.60 16.63 -25.98
CA LEU A 88 4.59 17.88 -26.74
C LEU A 88 3.17 18.25 -27.20
N ASN A 89 2.44 17.30 -27.78
CA ASN A 89 1.07 17.53 -28.25
C ASN A 89 0.12 17.87 -27.08
N THR A 90 0.20 17.13 -25.97
CA THR A 90 -0.62 17.38 -24.79
C THR A 90 -0.34 18.75 -24.18
N LEU A 91 0.93 19.15 -24.08
CA LEU A 91 1.33 20.43 -23.50
C LEU A 91 0.94 21.62 -24.39
N ASN A 92 1.10 21.50 -25.71
CA ASN A 92 0.64 22.51 -26.67
C ASN A 92 -0.89 22.67 -26.65
N GLY A 93 -1.62 21.60 -26.34
CA GLY A 93 -3.08 21.64 -26.14
C GLY A 93 -3.55 22.27 -24.83
N HIS A 94 -2.64 22.77 -23.98
CA HIS A 94 -2.93 23.37 -22.68
C HIS A 94 -3.86 22.50 -21.81
N PRO A 95 -3.32 21.41 -21.22
CA PRO A 95 -4.15 20.38 -20.60
C PRO A 95 -4.93 20.95 -19.41
N LYS A 96 -6.20 20.55 -19.32
CA LYS A 96 -7.08 20.84 -18.19
C LYS A 96 -7.52 19.53 -17.58
N LEU A 97 -7.26 19.35 -16.29
CA LEU A 97 -7.81 18.25 -15.51
C LEU A 97 -9.17 18.68 -14.95
N PHE A 98 -10.21 17.91 -15.27
CA PHE A 98 -11.51 18.02 -14.63
C PHE A 98 -11.59 17.01 -13.48
N PHE A 99 -12.10 17.44 -12.32
CA PHE A 99 -12.28 16.53 -11.17
C PHE A 99 -13.25 15.40 -11.52
N LYS A 100 -13.09 14.25 -10.86
CA LYS A 100 -13.93 13.05 -11.05
C LYS A 100 -15.41 13.43 -10.96
N GLN A 101 -16.14 13.38 -12.08
CA GLN A 101 -17.61 13.33 -12.04
C GLN A 101 -18.05 11.87 -12.14
N THR A 102 -19.16 11.56 -11.51
CA THR A 102 -19.69 10.20 -11.28
C THR A 102 -20.59 9.69 -12.40
N ASP A 103 -20.68 10.42 -13.51
CA ASP A 103 -21.52 10.03 -14.65
C ASP A 103 -20.74 9.02 -15.50
N PHE A 104 -21.09 7.75 -15.35
CA PHE A 104 -20.54 6.64 -16.12
C PHE A 104 -21.60 6.15 -17.12
N VAL A 105 -21.16 5.93 -18.36
CA VAL A 105 -22.04 5.44 -19.44
C VAL A 105 -22.35 3.95 -19.26
N ILE A 106 -21.41 3.21 -18.66
CA ILE A 106 -21.56 1.79 -18.40
C ILE A 106 -20.71 1.37 -17.20
N GLU A 107 -21.20 0.40 -16.45
CA GLU A 107 -20.50 -0.27 -15.36
C GLU A 107 -20.17 -1.71 -15.79
N ILE A 108 -18.88 -2.05 -15.79
CA ILE A 108 -18.36 -3.35 -16.20
C ILE A 108 -17.70 -4.02 -15.00
N PHE A 109 -18.12 -5.24 -14.69
CA PHE A 109 -17.51 -6.10 -13.70
C PHE A 109 -16.64 -7.13 -14.41
N THR A 110 -15.44 -7.39 -13.90
CA THR A 110 -14.55 -8.40 -14.47
C THR A 110 -13.94 -9.25 -13.37
N ASP A 111 -13.78 -10.53 -13.65
CA ASP A 111 -13.13 -11.51 -12.78
C ASP A 111 -12.14 -12.38 -13.57
N ALA A 112 -11.06 -12.77 -12.91
CA ALA A 112 -10.07 -13.68 -13.47
C ALA A 112 -9.94 -14.95 -12.62
N SER A 113 -9.78 -16.07 -13.31
CA SER A 113 -9.44 -17.37 -12.72
C SER A 113 -8.16 -17.92 -13.37
N PRO A 114 -7.57 -19.01 -12.84
CA PRO A 114 -6.44 -19.67 -13.51
C PRO A 114 -6.77 -20.22 -14.91
N THR A 115 -8.04 -20.48 -15.21
CA THR A 115 -8.48 -21.14 -16.45
C THR A 115 -9.05 -20.18 -17.49
N GLY A 116 -9.65 -19.07 -17.05
CA GLY A 116 -10.27 -18.09 -17.95
C GLY A 116 -10.63 -16.78 -17.26
N TRP A 117 -11.37 -15.94 -17.99
CA TRP A 117 -11.91 -14.68 -17.53
C TRP A 117 -13.41 -14.60 -17.75
N GLY A 118 -14.06 -13.77 -16.95
CA GLY A 118 -15.43 -13.33 -17.14
C GLY A 118 -15.54 -11.81 -17.13
N ALA A 119 -16.59 -11.31 -17.77
CA ALA A 119 -17.03 -9.94 -17.63
C ALA A 119 -18.56 -9.85 -17.68
N PHE A 120 -19.11 -8.87 -16.98
CA PHE A 120 -20.54 -8.61 -16.89
C PHE A 120 -20.81 -7.12 -16.99
N ALA A 121 -21.76 -6.73 -17.85
CA ALA A 121 -22.24 -5.35 -17.96
C ALA A 121 -23.66 -5.34 -18.51
N ASN A 122 -24.50 -4.41 -18.04
CA ASN A 122 -25.88 -4.22 -18.52
C ASN A 122 -26.76 -5.49 -18.59
N GLY A 123 -26.56 -6.45 -17.66
CA GLY A 123 -27.31 -7.70 -17.65
C GLY A 123 -26.75 -8.81 -18.54
N GLU A 124 -25.73 -8.51 -19.36
CA GLU A 124 -25.08 -9.49 -20.24
C GLU A 124 -23.76 -10.00 -19.64
N LYS A 125 -23.48 -11.29 -19.88
CA LYS A 125 -22.25 -11.97 -19.46
C LYS A 125 -21.44 -12.36 -20.68
N THR A 126 -20.13 -12.23 -20.58
CA THR A 126 -19.17 -12.76 -21.55
C THR A 126 -18.02 -13.43 -20.80
N HIS A 127 -17.41 -14.44 -21.42
CA HIS A 127 -16.31 -15.18 -20.82
C HIS A 127 -15.43 -15.81 -21.89
N GLY A 128 -14.21 -16.20 -21.49
CA GLY A 128 -13.29 -16.91 -22.38
C GLY A 128 -12.20 -17.65 -21.63
N PHE A 129 -11.60 -18.63 -22.30
CA PHE A 129 -10.46 -19.37 -21.75
C PHE A 129 -9.14 -18.66 -22.05
N TRP A 130 -8.17 -18.83 -21.15
CA TRP A 130 -6.83 -18.34 -21.40
C TRP A 130 -6.09 -19.23 -22.42
N PRO A 131 -5.34 -18.63 -23.35
CA PRO A 131 -4.30 -19.37 -24.06
C PRO A 131 -3.30 -19.95 -23.06
N LYS A 132 -2.72 -21.13 -23.38
CA LYS A 132 -1.73 -21.80 -22.50
C LYS A 132 -0.56 -20.88 -22.10
N SER A 133 -0.16 -19.96 -22.97
CA SER A 133 0.88 -18.96 -22.67
C SER A 133 0.47 -17.98 -21.57
N LYS A 134 -0.78 -17.48 -21.58
CA LYS A 134 -1.30 -16.52 -20.59
C LYS A 134 -1.67 -17.17 -19.27
N SER A 135 -2.18 -18.41 -19.28
CA SER A 135 -2.59 -19.12 -18.04
C SER A 135 -1.47 -19.26 -17.00
N LYS A 136 -0.20 -19.10 -17.40
CA LYS A 136 0.99 -19.15 -16.52
C LYS A 136 1.34 -17.81 -15.89
N GLU A 137 0.69 -16.72 -16.29
CA GLU A 137 0.95 -15.39 -15.75
C GLU A 137 0.41 -15.27 -14.32
N HIS A 138 0.97 -14.34 -13.55
CA HIS A 138 0.53 -14.09 -12.18
C HIS A 138 -0.94 -13.63 -12.16
N ILE A 139 -1.71 -14.02 -11.13
CA ILE A 139 -3.14 -13.68 -11.02
C ILE A 139 -3.42 -12.18 -11.23
N ASN A 140 -2.67 -11.29 -10.59
CA ASN A 140 -2.79 -9.83 -10.80
C ASN A 140 -2.66 -9.38 -12.28
N VAL A 141 -1.93 -10.12 -13.12
CA VAL A 141 -1.81 -9.84 -14.55
C VAL A 141 -3.03 -10.38 -15.30
N LEU A 142 -3.50 -11.59 -14.93
CA LEU A 142 -4.75 -12.15 -15.45
C LEU A 142 -5.96 -11.26 -15.17
N GLU A 143 -6.01 -10.63 -14.00
CA GLU A 143 -7.03 -9.62 -13.63
C GLU A 143 -7.01 -8.41 -14.58
N LEU A 144 -5.82 -7.93 -14.95
CA LEU A 144 -5.68 -6.83 -15.90
C LEU A 144 -6.06 -7.27 -17.32
N TRP A 145 -5.79 -8.52 -17.68
CA TRP A 145 -6.27 -9.09 -18.95
C TRP A 145 -7.78 -9.25 -18.97
N ALA A 146 -8.41 -9.71 -17.89
CA ALA A 146 -9.86 -9.82 -17.76
C ALA A 146 -10.51 -8.43 -17.90
N ALA A 147 -9.98 -7.42 -17.21
CA ALA A 147 -10.34 -6.01 -17.38
C ALA A 147 -10.26 -5.55 -18.84
N PHE A 148 -9.15 -5.84 -19.53
CA PHE A 148 -8.95 -5.48 -20.93
C PHE A 148 -9.96 -6.18 -21.86
N TYR A 149 -10.20 -7.47 -21.65
CA TYR A 149 -11.17 -8.21 -22.47
C TYR A 149 -12.61 -7.79 -22.20
N GLY A 150 -12.98 -7.50 -20.95
CA GLY A 150 -14.30 -6.93 -20.62
C GLY A 150 -14.54 -5.59 -21.30
N LEU A 151 -13.54 -4.71 -21.33
CA LEU A 151 -13.60 -3.45 -22.11
C LEU A 151 -13.75 -3.72 -23.61
N LYS A 152 -13.00 -4.69 -24.16
CA LYS A 152 -13.10 -5.06 -25.57
C LYS A 152 -14.46 -5.67 -25.92
N SER A 153 -15.14 -6.32 -24.97
CA SER A 153 -16.46 -6.90 -25.20
C SER A 153 -17.58 -5.86 -25.12
N PHE A 154 -17.57 -5.00 -24.11
CA PHE A 154 -18.70 -4.10 -23.83
C PHE A 154 -18.48 -2.65 -24.24
N ALA A 155 -17.26 -2.27 -24.61
CA ALA A 155 -16.91 -0.87 -24.90
C ALA A 155 -16.04 -0.71 -26.16
N ASN A 156 -16.03 -1.68 -27.07
CA ASN A 156 -15.19 -1.66 -28.27
C ASN A 156 -15.42 -0.43 -29.17
N GLU A 157 -16.67 0.02 -29.25
CA GLU A 157 -17.11 1.13 -30.12
C GLU A 157 -17.31 2.44 -29.35
N MET A 158 -17.08 2.44 -28.04
CA MET A 158 -17.30 3.62 -27.22
C MET A 158 -16.11 4.57 -27.30
N CYS A 159 -16.38 5.85 -27.55
CA CYS A 159 -15.39 6.91 -27.57
C CYS A 159 -15.80 8.10 -26.69
N ASN A 160 -14.81 8.82 -26.14
CA ASN A 160 -15.02 10.03 -25.35
C ASN A 160 -16.04 9.90 -24.19
N CYS A 161 -16.12 8.72 -23.57
CA CYS A 161 -17.02 8.42 -22.47
C CYS A 161 -16.27 7.98 -21.22
N ARG A 162 -17.00 7.80 -20.11
CA ARG A 162 -16.47 7.26 -18.86
C ARG A 162 -17.10 5.93 -18.56
N ILE A 163 -16.24 4.97 -18.24
CA ILE A 163 -16.61 3.59 -17.94
C ILE A 163 -16.20 3.31 -16.51
N LEU A 164 -17.12 2.80 -15.70
CA LEU A 164 -16.82 2.33 -14.35
C LEU A 164 -16.42 0.86 -14.42
N LEU A 165 -15.13 0.58 -14.20
CA LEU A 165 -14.62 -0.79 -14.19
C LEU A 165 -14.47 -1.29 -12.74
N ARG A 166 -15.10 -2.43 -12.44
CA ARG A 166 -15.06 -3.08 -11.14
C ARG A 166 -14.29 -4.38 -11.19
N LEU A 167 -13.29 -4.46 -10.32
CA LEU A 167 -12.44 -5.63 -10.11
C LEU A 167 -12.49 -5.98 -8.62
N ASP A 168 -12.33 -7.26 -8.30
CA ASP A 168 -12.20 -7.76 -6.93
C ASP A 168 -10.73 -7.75 -6.45
N ASN A 169 -9.77 -7.75 -7.37
CA ASN A 169 -8.35 -7.69 -7.05
C ASN A 169 -7.85 -6.26 -6.74
N THR A 170 -7.69 -5.98 -5.45
CA THR A 170 -7.18 -4.70 -4.94
C THR A 170 -5.81 -4.29 -5.49
N THR A 171 -4.94 -5.25 -5.85
CA THR A 171 -3.61 -4.94 -6.42
C THR A 171 -3.73 -4.50 -7.87
N ALA A 172 -4.59 -5.16 -8.66
CA ALA A 172 -4.90 -4.74 -10.02
C ALA A 172 -5.55 -3.34 -10.04
N ILE A 173 -6.52 -3.09 -9.15
CA ILE A 173 -7.14 -1.77 -8.96
C ILE A 173 -6.08 -0.71 -8.64
N SER A 174 -5.20 -0.99 -7.67
CA SER A 174 -4.13 -0.05 -7.30
C SER A 174 -3.17 0.22 -8.46
N ASN A 175 -2.88 -0.78 -9.29
CA ASN A 175 -2.03 -0.60 -10.47
C ASN A 175 -2.72 0.28 -11.52
N LEU A 176 -4.00 0.03 -11.84
CA LEU A 176 -4.76 0.85 -12.80
C LEU A 176 -4.89 2.31 -12.33
N ASN A 177 -5.28 2.52 -11.07
CA ASN A 177 -5.45 3.85 -10.51
C ASN A 177 -4.14 4.64 -10.41
N ARG A 178 -2.99 3.96 -10.34
CA ARG A 178 -1.65 4.57 -10.35
C ARG A 178 -1.02 4.58 -11.75
N MET A 179 -1.81 4.31 -12.80
CA MET A 179 -1.38 4.27 -14.20
C MET A 179 -0.17 3.34 -14.41
N GLY A 180 -0.23 2.17 -13.78
CA GLY A 180 0.78 1.11 -13.67
C GLY A 180 1.36 0.96 -12.25
N GLY A 181 2.12 -0.11 -12.01
CA GLY A 181 2.90 -0.26 -10.78
C GLY A 181 4.00 0.81 -10.67
N GLY A 182 4.50 1.04 -9.45
CA GLY A 182 5.73 1.81 -9.26
C GLY A 182 6.86 1.02 -9.90
N THR A 183 7.51 1.58 -10.94
CA THR A 183 8.80 1.10 -11.42
C THR A 183 9.90 1.53 -10.44
N THR A 184 9.70 1.30 -9.14
CA THR A 184 10.85 1.06 -8.29
C THR A 184 11.41 -0.29 -8.72
N PRO A 185 12.74 -0.42 -8.80
CA PRO A 185 13.33 -1.65 -9.26
C PRO A 185 12.77 -2.85 -8.51
N VAL A 186 12.55 -3.91 -9.28
CA VAL A 186 12.69 -5.26 -8.80
C VAL A 186 14.10 -5.32 -8.23
N ALA A 187 14.22 -5.07 -6.94
CA ALA A 187 15.43 -5.37 -6.21
C ALA A 187 15.81 -6.83 -6.52
N PRO A 188 17.10 -7.21 -6.50
CA PRO A 188 17.45 -8.63 -6.51
C PRO A 188 16.66 -9.27 -5.36
N ASN A 189 15.63 -10.06 -5.69
CA ASN A 189 14.52 -10.44 -4.80
C ASN A 189 13.64 -9.28 -4.29
N PRO A 190 12.61 -8.87 -5.06
CA PRO A 190 11.60 -7.94 -4.55
C PRO A 190 10.84 -8.62 -3.41
N TYR A 191 10.37 -7.83 -2.45
CA TYR A 191 9.53 -8.34 -1.37
C TYR A 191 8.27 -9.00 -1.98
N PRO A 192 8.07 -10.33 -1.79
CA PRO A 192 7.00 -11.07 -2.47
C PRO A 192 5.63 -10.90 -1.80
N GLY A 193 5.54 -10.06 -0.77
CA GLY A 193 4.37 -9.95 0.09
C GLY A 193 4.42 -10.91 1.27
N CYS A 194 3.70 -10.57 2.35
CA CYS A 194 3.78 -11.26 3.65
C CYS A 194 3.44 -12.76 3.53
N ARG A 195 2.40 -13.08 2.76
CA ARG A 195 1.97 -14.45 2.50
C ARG A 195 3.07 -15.31 1.87
N GLU A 196 3.65 -14.82 0.78
CA GLU A 196 4.67 -15.57 0.04
C GLU A 196 6.01 -15.60 0.78
N ALA A 197 6.36 -14.53 1.50
CA ALA A 197 7.53 -14.48 2.38
C ALA A 197 7.47 -15.58 3.45
N LEU A 198 6.33 -15.67 4.16
CA LEU A 198 6.11 -16.72 5.16
C LEU A 198 6.06 -18.11 4.55
N ARG A 199 5.40 -18.28 3.40
CA ARG A 199 5.36 -19.57 2.69
C ARG A 199 6.76 -20.07 2.37
N ARG A 200 7.60 -19.25 1.74
CA ARG A 200 8.99 -19.60 1.42
C ARG A 200 9.82 -19.89 2.67
N ALA A 201 9.65 -19.09 3.72
CA ALA A 201 10.32 -19.29 5.00
C ALA A 201 9.96 -20.64 5.66
N PHE A 202 8.69 -21.04 5.63
CA PHE A 202 8.25 -22.33 6.17
C PHE A 202 8.75 -23.51 5.31
N GLN A 203 8.70 -23.38 3.99
CA GLN A 203 9.24 -24.39 3.07
C GLN A 203 10.74 -24.63 3.29
N LEU A 204 11.54 -23.57 3.48
CA LEU A 204 12.97 -23.68 3.80
C LEU A 204 13.25 -24.37 5.14
N ARG A 205 12.26 -24.41 6.04
CA ARG A 205 12.33 -25.12 7.33
C ARG A 205 11.78 -26.55 7.26
N GLY A 206 11.45 -27.05 6.06
CA GLY A 206 10.93 -28.40 5.88
C GLY A 206 9.46 -28.58 6.29
N VAL A 207 8.70 -27.49 6.46
CA VAL A 207 7.27 -27.58 6.76
C VAL A 207 6.52 -28.07 5.51
N PRO A 208 5.66 -29.10 5.62
CA PRO A 208 4.83 -29.57 4.51
C PRO A 208 3.90 -28.47 3.98
N ASP A 209 3.76 -28.36 2.65
CA ASP A 209 2.93 -27.32 2.01
C ASP A 209 1.48 -27.30 2.49
N ALA A 210 0.94 -28.48 2.81
CA ALA A 210 -0.41 -28.64 3.36
C ALA A 210 -0.59 -27.99 4.75
N ALA A 211 0.46 -27.90 5.56
CA ALA A 211 0.40 -27.31 6.91
C ALA A 211 0.60 -25.78 6.93
N ILE A 212 1.14 -25.20 5.84
CA ILE A 212 1.45 -23.77 5.77
C ILE A 212 0.20 -22.87 5.95
N PRO A 213 -0.97 -23.16 5.35
CA PRO A 213 -2.18 -22.38 5.59
C PRO A 213 -2.58 -22.35 7.07
N THR A 214 -2.50 -23.49 7.76
CA THR A 214 -2.83 -23.62 9.18
C THR A 214 -1.87 -22.84 10.06
N LEU A 215 -0.55 -22.93 9.83
CA LEU A 215 0.43 -22.13 10.55
C LEU A 215 0.21 -20.63 10.36
N ARG A 216 -0.17 -20.20 9.14
CA ARG A 216 -0.47 -18.81 8.87
C ARG A 216 -1.76 -18.33 9.54
N ALA A 217 -2.73 -19.23 9.76
CA ALA A 217 -3.97 -18.92 10.47
C ALA A 217 -3.73 -18.57 11.96
N SER A 218 -2.58 -18.96 12.53
CA SER A 218 -2.20 -18.53 13.90
C SER A 218 -2.06 -17.00 14.04
N LEU A 219 -1.89 -16.28 12.93
CA LEU A 219 -1.74 -14.82 12.93
C LEU A 219 -3.07 -14.14 12.57
N SER A 220 -3.55 -13.27 13.47
CA SER A 220 -4.69 -12.39 13.18
C SER A 220 -4.43 -11.49 11.96
N LYS A 221 -5.48 -11.02 11.28
CA LYS A 221 -5.36 -10.07 10.16
C LYS A 221 -4.57 -8.80 10.53
N ASN A 222 -4.72 -8.33 11.76
CA ASN A 222 -3.99 -7.16 12.26
C ASN A 222 -2.50 -7.48 12.49
N THR A 223 -2.19 -8.64 13.07
CA THR A 223 -0.80 -9.09 13.26
C THR A 223 -0.09 -9.26 11.91
N GLN A 224 -0.78 -9.83 10.89
CA GLN A 224 -0.23 -9.96 9.54
C GLN A 224 0.08 -8.59 8.91
N LYS A 225 -0.79 -7.58 9.09
CA LYS A 225 -0.53 -6.20 8.64
C LYS A 225 0.68 -5.58 9.33
N GLN A 226 0.78 -5.74 10.66
CA GLN A 226 1.93 -5.26 11.44
C GLN A 226 3.23 -5.92 11.00
N TYR A 227 3.24 -7.25 10.85
CA TYR A 227 4.44 -8.00 10.43
C TYR A 227 4.83 -7.68 8.98
N ASN A 228 3.85 -7.47 8.09
CA ASN A 228 4.12 -7.02 6.72
C ASN A 228 4.95 -5.73 6.69
N SER A 229 4.70 -4.77 7.59
CA SER A 229 5.50 -3.55 7.68
C SER A 229 6.97 -3.84 8.04
N THR A 230 7.21 -4.81 8.92
CA THR A 230 8.55 -5.28 9.28
C THR A 230 9.22 -5.92 8.07
N PHE A 231 8.53 -6.83 7.39
CA PHE A 231 9.10 -7.57 6.27
C PHE A 231 9.47 -6.66 5.11
N VAL A 232 8.67 -5.63 4.81
CA VAL A 232 9.03 -4.61 3.80
C VAL A 232 10.35 -3.93 4.16
N LYS A 233 10.52 -3.50 5.41
CA LYS A 233 11.75 -2.86 5.88
C LYS A 233 12.94 -3.81 5.84
N TRP A 234 12.76 -5.04 6.33
CA TRP A 234 13.77 -6.09 6.33
C TRP A 234 14.26 -6.44 4.92
N TRP A 235 13.33 -6.64 3.97
CA TRP A 235 13.68 -6.92 2.57
C TRP A 235 14.48 -5.78 1.96
N LYS A 236 14.04 -4.54 2.18
CA LYS A 236 14.77 -3.36 1.69
C LYS A 236 16.18 -3.32 2.28
N TRP A 237 16.31 -3.47 3.59
CA TRP A 237 17.59 -3.46 4.29
C TRP A 237 18.54 -4.56 3.77
N CYS A 238 18.03 -5.77 3.54
CA CYS A 238 18.82 -6.86 2.98
C CYS A 238 19.26 -6.59 1.54
N ASN A 239 18.37 -6.02 0.72
CA ASN A 239 18.67 -5.70 -0.67
C ASN A 239 19.73 -4.61 -0.79
N ASP A 240 19.67 -3.59 0.07
CA ASP A 240 20.64 -2.51 0.12
C ASP A 240 22.04 -3.02 0.52
N ARG A 241 22.11 -4.07 1.37
CA ARG A 241 23.36 -4.67 1.86
C ARG A 241 23.78 -5.96 1.14
N LYS A 242 23.03 -6.41 0.14
CA LYS A 242 23.23 -7.68 -0.58
C LYS A 242 23.32 -8.90 0.36
N THR A 243 22.48 -8.93 1.40
CA THR A 243 22.40 -10.06 2.35
C THR A 243 21.17 -10.93 2.10
N SER A 244 21.17 -12.15 2.65
CA SER A 244 20.07 -13.10 2.51
C SER A 244 18.83 -12.65 3.30
N GLN A 245 17.66 -12.65 2.64
CA GLN A 245 16.38 -12.26 3.26
C GLN A 245 15.76 -13.37 4.13
N LEU A 246 16.07 -14.64 3.82
CA LEU A 246 15.45 -15.82 4.44
C LEU A 246 16.44 -16.68 5.24
N GLN A 247 17.74 -16.43 5.13
CA GLN A 247 18.79 -17.08 5.90
C GLN A 247 19.85 -16.06 6.35
N PRO A 248 19.47 -15.03 7.12
CA PRO A 248 20.43 -14.07 7.64
C PRO A 248 21.29 -14.67 8.76
N SER A 249 22.49 -14.11 8.95
CA SER A 249 23.26 -14.32 10.18
C SER A 249 22.67 -13.52 11.34
N ILE A 250 22.98 -13.92 12.57
CA ILE A 250 22.62 -13.14 13.77
C ILE A 250 23.20 -11.71 13.71
N LYS A 251 24.38 -11.53 13.12
CA LYS A 251 24.97 -10.21 12.86
C LYS A 251 24.03 -9.32 12.04
N ASN A 252 23.50 -9.84 10.94
CA ASN A 252 22.59 -9.07 10.08
C ASN A 252 21.31 -8.67 10.83
N LEU A 253 20.77 -9.58 11.65
CA LEU A 253 19.59 -9.29 12.46
C LEU A 253 19.87 -8.19 13.50
N MET A 254 20.98 -8.28 14.21
CA MET A 254 21.39 -7.29 15.21
C MET A 254 21.62 -5.91 14.57
N GLU A 255 22.31 -5.85 13.43
CA GLU A 255 22.51 -4.61 12.69
C GLU A 255 21.17 -4.00 12.23
N PHE A 256 20.22 -4.81 11.77
CA PHE A 256 18.88 -4.33 11.40
C PHE A 256 18.11 -3.78 12.59
N LEU A 257 18.05 -4.51 13.71
CA LEU A 257 17.34 -4.07 14.91
C LEU A 257 17.98 -2.78 15.49
N GLN A 258 19.31 -2.68 15.45
CA GLN A 258 20.05 -1.48 15.84
C GLN A 258 19.72 -0.30 14.90
N THR A 259 19.72 -0.52 13.58
CA THR A 259 19.35 0.50 12.58
C THR A 259 17.95 1.05 12.84
N GLU A 260 16.97 0.19 13.13
CA GLU A 260 15.61 0.64 13.44
C GLU A 260 15.54 1.43 14.75
N PHE A 261 16.32 1.03 15.76
CA PHE A 261 16.39 1.76 17.03
C PHE A 261 17.02 3.15 16.87
N GLU A 262 18.11 3.27 16.12
CA GLU A 262 18.76 4.53 15.77
C GLU A 262 17.85 5.46 14.96
N ASN A 263 17.01 4.88 14.09
CA ASN A 263 15.95 5.58 13.37
C ASN A 263 14.77 6.01 14.27
N GLY A 264 14.89 5.84 15.59
CA GLY A 264 13.95 6.35 16.58
C GLY A 264 12.85 5.40 16.99
N ALA A 265 12.88 4.13 16.56
CA ALA A 265 11.87 3.13 16.93
C ALA A 265 11.76 2.98 18.46
N SER A 266 10.53 2.79 18.95
CA SER A 266 10.28 2.50 20.36
C SER A 266 10.60 1.03 20.67
N TYR A 267 10.75 0.69 21.96
CA TYR A 267 10.89 -0.70 22.40
C TYR A 267 9.80 -1.61 21.82
N ALA A 268 8.54 -1.17 21.83
CA ALA A 268 7.41 -1.94 21.30
C ALA A 268 7.58 -2.23 19.78
N THR A 269 8.06 -1.26 19.02
CA THR A 269 8.34 -1.41 17.59
C THR A 269 9.48 -2.40 17.34
N VAL A 270 10.60 -2.26 18.06
CA VAL A 270 11.75 -3.18 17.91
C VAL A 270 11.37 -4.61 18.32
N ASN A 271 10.59 -4.78 19.39
CA ASN A 271 10.09 -6.10 19.80
C ASN A 271 9.10 -6.70 18.77
N THR A 272 8.31 -5.86 18.10
CA THR A 272 7.48 -6.29 16.97
C THR A 272 8.34 -6.78 15.81
N HIS A 273 9.42 -6.06 15.48
CA HIS A 273 10.37 -6.49 14.46
C HIS A 273 10.99 -7.85 14.80
N ARG A 274 11.49 -8.04 16.02
CA ARG A 274 11.97 -9.35 16.50
C ARG A 274 10.94 -10.45 16.29
N SER A 275 9.71 -10.22 16.75
CA SER A 275 8.65 -11.24 16.73
C SER A 275 8.29 -11.65 15.30
N ALA A 276 8.22 -10.69 14.39
CA ALA A 276 7.96 -10.94 12.98
C ALA A 276 9.10 -11.72 12.33
N LEU A 277 10.36 -11.31 12.58
CA LEU A 277 11.53 -11.92 11.97
C LEU A 277 11.79 -13.35 12.46
N ALA A 278 11.45 -13.66 13.71
CA ALA A 278 11.47 -15.04 14.22
C ALA A 278 10.55 -16.01 13.45
N LEU A 279 9.56 -15.50 12.70
CA LEU A 279 8.75 -16.31 11.79
C LEU A 279 9.36 -16.49 10.40
N LEU A 280 10.37 -15.70 10.00
CA LEU A 280 10.98 -15.81 8.67
C LEU A 280 12.17 -16.78 8.64
N PHE A 281 12.89 -16.93 9.75
CA PHE A 281 14.08 -17.76 9.79
C PHE A 281 14.25 -18.39 11.17
N SER A 282 14.98 -19.50 11.20
CA SER A 282 15.30 -20.22 12.42
C SER A 282 16.38 -19.48 13.21
N LEU A 283 16.17 -19.33 14.51
CA LEU A 283 17.14 -18.77 15.46
C LEU A 283 17.51 -19.86 16.45
N SER A 284 18.81 -20.02 16.72
CA SER A 284 19.28 -20.90 17.79
C SER A 284 18.85 -20.35 19.16
N GLU A 285 18.92 -21.17 20.21
CA GLU A 285 18.65 -20.69 21.57
C GLU A 285 19.63 -19.58 22.00
N GLU A 286 20.89 -19.69 21.58
CA GLU A 286 21.90 -18.66 21.83
C GLU A 286 21.54 -17.32 21.16
N ASP A 287 21.09 -17.36 19.90
CA ASP A 287 20.64 -16.17 19.17
C ASP A 287 19.46 -15.51 19.88
N LYS A 288 18.48 -16.30 20.35
CA LYS A 288 17.32 -15.80 21.09
C LYS A 288 17.74 -15.08 22.37
N LEU A 289 18.69 -15.65 23.13
CA LEU A 289 19.22 -15.05 24.35
C LEU A 289 19.93 -13.73 24.05
N LEU A 290 20.72 -13.66 22.97
CA LEU A 290 21.39 -12.43 22.56
C LEU A 290 20.40 -11.32 22.19
N ILE A 291 19.37 -11.66 21.43
CA ILE A 291 18.32 -10.69 21.03
C ILE A 291 17.49 -10.25 22.26
N GLN A 292 17.23 -11.14 23.22
CA GLN A 292 16.58 -10.77 24.48
C GLN A 292 17.43 -9.78 25.28
N ARG A 293 18.76 -10.00 25.37
CA ARG A 293 19.68 -9.04 26.01
C ARG A 293 19.67 -7.69 25.29
N PHE A 294 19.67 -7.69 23.96
CA PHE A 294 19.56 -6.47 23.16
C PHE A 294 18.27 -5.69 23.46
N LEU A 295 17.12 -6.36 23.45
CA LEU A 295 15.84 -5.74 23.77
C LEU A 295 15.79 -5.17 25.20
N LYS A 296 16.41 -5.86 26.17
CA LYS A 296 16.56 -5.34 27.53
C LYS A 296 17.41 -4.06 27.54
N GLY A 297 18.45 -3.99 26.70
CA GLY A 297 19.23 -2.78 26.46
C GLY A 297 18.38 -1.64 25.90
N VAL A 298 17.64 -1.89 24.81
CA VAL A 298 16.72 -0.92 24.18
C VAL A 298 15.73 -0.33 25.20
N TYR A 299 15.12 -1.19 26.02
CA TYR A 299 14.19 -0.75 27.08
C TYR A 299 14.86 0.15 28.11
N LYS A 300 16.08 -0.19 28.56
CA LYS A 300 16.82 0.61 29.55
C LYS A 300 17.32 1.94 28.99
N THR A 301 17.76 1.97 27.73
CA THR A 301 18.26 3.19 27.07
C THR A 301 17.13 4.17 26.77
N LYS A 302 15.93 3.67 26.45
CA LYS A 302 14.76 4.49 26.15
C LYS A 302 13.52 3.92 26.86
N PRO A 303 13.38 4.13 28.18
CA PRO A 303 12.24 3.63 28.92
C PRO A 303 10.95 4.23 28.38
N VAL A 304 9.91 3.39 28.28
CA VAL A 304 8.60 3.82 27.82
C VAL A 304 7.88 4.45 29.00
N PHE A 305 7.69 5.77 28.96
CA PHE A 305 6.85 6.46 29.93
C PHE A 305 5.38 6.39 29.52
N PRO A 306 4.45 6.41 30.48
CA PRO A 306 3.03 6.60 30.19
C PRO A 306 2.84 7.86 29.34
N LYS A 307 1.92 7.79 28.36
CA LYS A 307 1.61 8.92 27.47
C LYS A 307 1.13 10.16 28.25
N TYR A 308 0.51 9.96 29.41
CA TYR A 308 -0.05 11.00 30.26
C TYR A 308 0.64 11.00 31.62
N LYS A 309 1.02 12.19 32.11
CA LYS A 309 1.70 12.37 33.40
C LYS A 309 0.75 12.34 34.60
N TYR A 310 -0.54 12.58 34.36
CA TYR A 310 -1.58 12.67 35.37
C TYR A 310 -2.82 11.90 34.91
N THR A 311 -3.60 11.42 35.87
CA THR A 311 -4.96 10.95 35.65
C THR A 311 -5.89 12.17 35.52
N TRP A 312 -6.89 12.09 34.64
CA TRP A 312 -7.88 13.14 34.45
C TRP A 312 -9.14 12.85 35.28
N ASP A 313 -9.88 13.89 35.66
CA ASP A 313 -11.14 13.76 36.40
C ASP A 313 -12.33 13.59 35.43
N PRO A 314 -12.98 12.42 35.39
CA PRO A 314 -14.13 12.18 34.51
C PRO A 314 -15.38 12.94 34.95
N THR A 315 -15.42 13.47 36.17
CA THR A 315 -16.59 14.17 36.73
C THR A 315 -17.00 15.37 35.88
N VAL A 316 -16.04 16.09 35.30
CA VAL A 316 -16.31 17.23 34.39
C VAL A 316 -17.21 16.83 33.22
N VAL A 317 -16.95 15.65 32.63
CA VAL A 317 -17.76 15.14 31.51
C VAL A 317 -19.11 14.61 32.02
N LEU A 318 -19.13 13.93 33.16
CA LEU A 318 -20.37 13.44 33.77
C LEU A 318 -21.33 14.59 34.09
N THR A 319 -20.86 15.67 34.69
CA THR A 319 -21.66 16.87 34.97
C THR A 319 -22.18 17.53 33.70
N TYR A 320 -21.37 17.59 32.64
CA TYR A 320 -21.83 18.09 31.34
C TYR A 320 -22.96 17.24 30.76
N LEU A 321 -22.82 15.91 30.80
CA LEU A 321 -23.84 14.98 30.30
C LEU A 321 -25.11 14.99 31.15
N GLU A 322 -24.98 15.15 32.47
CA GLU A 322 -26.10 15.25 33.40
C GLU A 322 -27.01 16.45 33.08
N ASN A 323 -26.42 17.60 32.77
CA ASN A 323 -27.14 18.83 32.43
C ASN A 323 -27.88 18.79 31.07
N GLN A 324 -27.67 17.75 30.26
CA GLN A 324 -28.39 17.59 29.00
C GLN A 324 -29.71 16.85 29.21
N HIS A 325 -30.84 17.55 29.09
CA HIS A 325 -32.17 16.95 29.20
C HIS A 325 -32.46 15.96 28.05
N THR A 326 -32.62 14.69 28.38
CA THR A 326 -32.79 13.57 27.43
C THR A 326 -33.96 13.78 26.45
N LYS A 327 -35.02 14.48 26.86
CA LYS A 327 -36.21 14.72 26.04
C LYS A 327 -36.05 15.80 24.96
N SER A 328 -35.03 16.65 25.06
CA SER A 328 -34.78 17.75 24.11
C SER A 328 -33.63 17.45 23.14
N LEU A 329 -32.99 16.29 23.26
CA LEU A 329 -31.84 15.92 22.45
C LEU A 329 -32.25 15.23 21.15
N SER A 330 -31.45 15.45 20.10
CA SER A 330 -31.57 14.66 18.88
C SER A 330 -31.15 13.21 19.12
N LEU A 331 -31.56 12.29 18.24
CA LEU A 331 -31.12 10.89 18.31
C LEU A 331 -29.58 10.76 18.23
N ALA A 332 -28.93 11.64 17.47
CA ALA A 332 -27.47 11.66 17.37
C ALA A 332 -26.82 12.03 18.72
N ASP A 333 -27.35 13.06 19.39
CA ASP A 333 -26.83 13.49 20.70
C ASP A 333 -27.11 12.46 21.80
N LEU A 334 -28.27 11.80 21.77
CA LEU A 334 -28.58 10.68 22.65
C LEU A 334 -27.62 9.51 22.45
N THR A 335 -27.26 9.21 21.19
CA THR A 335 -26.29 8.17 20.85
C THR A 335 -24.91 8.51 21.42
N LEU A 336 -24.46 9.76 21.26
CA LEU A 336 -23.18 10.22 21.80
C LEU A 336 -23.16 10.21 23.33
N LYS A 337 -24.25 10.62 23.98
CA LYS A 337 -24.42 10.58 25.44
C LYS A 337 -24.34 9.14 25.96
N ALA A 338 -25.10 8.22 25.37
CA ALA A 338 -25.09 6.81 25.75
C ALA A 338 -23.72 6.15 25.53
N ALA A 339 -23.08 6.37 24.38
CA ALA A 339 -21.75 5.83 24.08
C ALA A 339 -20.67 6.38 25.03
N SER A 340 -20.76 7.65 25.41
CA SER A 340 -19.84 8.28 26.37
C SER A 340 -19.99 7.68 27.76
N LEU A 341 -21.23 7.50 28.24
CA LEU A 341 -21.50 6.86 29.52
C LEU A 341 -21.02 5.41 29.53
N LEU A 342 -21.31 4.63 28.49
CA LEU A 342 -20.83 3.25 28.35
C LEU A 342 -19.30 3.17 28.35
N ALA A 343 -18.61 4.09 27.67
CA ALA A 343 -17.15 4.13 27.64
C ALA A 343 -16.55 4.45 29.03
N LEU A 344 -17.18 5.37 29.77
CA LEU A 344 -16.75 5.78 31.11
C LEU A 344 -17.00 4.69 32.16
N THR A 345 -18.14 4.01 32.12
CA THR A 345 -18.53 3.03 33.14
C THR A 345 -17.94 1.65 32.92
N SER A 346 -17.83 1.19 31.66
CA SER A 346 -17.29 -0.14 31.36
C SER A 346 -15.76 -0.17 31.26
N ALA A 347 -15.12 0.99 31.06
CA ALA A 347 -13.70 1.11 30.71
C ALA A 347 -13.25 0.20 29.53
N HIS A 348 -14.21 -0.23 28.69
CA HIS A 348 -13.96 -1.09 27.56
C HIS A 348 -13.20 -0.34 26.45
N ARG A 349 -12.41 -1.09 25.67
CA ARG A 349 -11.80 -0.54 24.46
C ARG A 349 -12.90 -0.22 23.45
N ILE A 350 -12.68 0.79 22.61
CA ILE A 350 -13.60 1.19 21.53
C ILE A 350 -14.06 -0.02 20.69
N GLN A 351 -13.12 -0.93 20.35
CA GLN A 351 -13.43 -2.13 19.57
C GLN A 351 -14.43 -3.07 20.27
N THR A 352 -14.40 -3.14 21.59
CA THR A 352 -15.37 -3.90 22.38
C THR A 352 -16.71 -3.18 22.38
N LEU A 353 -16.72 -1.85 22.57
CA LEU A 353 -17.95 -1.05 22.52
C LEU A 353 -18.68 -1.20 21.17
N THR A 354 -17.94 -1.24 20.05
CA THR A 354 -18.54 -1.42 18.71
C THR A 354 -19.18 -2.79 18.48
N LYS A 355 -18.91 -3.77 19.35
CA LYS A 355 -19.44 -5.13 19.23
C LYS A 355 -20.63 -5.41 20.13
N ILE A 356 -20.98 -4.50 21.04
CA ILE A 356 -22.07 -4.69 21.99
C ILE A 356 -23.37 -4.86 21.21
N ASN A 357 -24.03 -6.00 21.41
CA ASN A 357 -25.39 -6.24 20.94
C ASN A 357 -26.38 -5.99 22.09
N ILE A 358 -27.62 -5.65 21.75
CA ILE A 358 -28.72 -5.54 22.71
C ILE A 358 -28.93 -6.87 23.45
N ASN A 359 -28.72 -8.00 22.77
CA ASN A 359 -28.84 -9.33 23.36
C ASN A 359 -27.78 -9.63 24.42
N ASP A 360 -26.69 -8.88 24.46
CA ASP A 360 -25.59 -9.07 25.42
C ASP A 360 -25.84 -8.29 26.73
N ILE A 361 -26.94 -7.53 26.80
CA ILE A 361 -27.29 -6.66 27.91
C ILE A 361 -28.26 -7.37 28.85
N LYS A 362 -27.86 -7.55 30.10
CA LYS A 362 -28.70 -8.06 31.18
C LYS A 362 -29.04 -6.93 32.14
N VAL A 363 -30.33 -6.74 32.39
CA VAL A 363 -30.85 -5.76 33.37
C VAL A 363 -31.38 -6.53 34.57
N TYR A 364 -30.93 -6.16 35.76
CA TYR A 364 -31.35 -6.78 37.02
C TYR A 364 -32.36 -5.88 37.74
N GLU A 365 -33.06 -6.44 38.73
CA GLU A 365 -34.14 -5.78 39.48
C GLU A 365 -33.71 -4.51 40.25
N ASN A 366 -32.42 -4.29 40.42
CA ASN A 366 -31.83 -3.11 41.07
C ASN A 366 -31.33 -2.05 40.07
N ASP A 367 -31.88 -2.02 38.85
CA ASP A 367 -31.47 -1.15 37.74
C ASP A 367 -29.99 -1.30 37.34
N ARG A 368 -29.32 -2.36 37.80
CA ARG A 368 -27.98 -2.69 37.35
C ARG A 368 -28.05 -3.26 35.94
N MET A 369 -27.14 -2.80 35.09
CA MET A 369 -26.94 -3.28 33.74
C MET A 369 -25.57 -3.96 33.64
N ASP A 370 -25.54 -5.24 33.28
CA ASP A 370 -24.30 -5.93 32.93
C ASP A 370 -24.25 -6.17 31.41
N ILE A 371 -23.06 -6.05 30.83
CA ILE A 371 -22.81 -6.31 29.41
C ILE A 371 -21.87 -7.50 29.31
N ASP A 372 -22.42 -8.64 28.90
CA ASP A 372 -21.68 -9.88 28.77
C ASP A 372 -20.81 -9.83 27.51
N SER A 373 -19.53 -9.51 27.67
CA SER A 373 -18.59 -9.36 26.54
C SER A 373 -17.94 -10.68 26.13
N SER A 374 -18.66 -11.79 26.25
CA SER A 374 -18.15 -13.14 25.97
C SER A 374 -18.13 -13.45 24.46
N TYR A 375 -17.21 -12.79 23.73
CA TYR A 375 -16.72 -13.22 22.39
C TYR A 375 -15.27 -12.78 22.10
#